data_AF-A0A5D3F6T9-F1
#
_entry.id   AF-A0A5D3F6T9-F1
#
_cell.length_a   1.000
_cell.length_b   1.000
_cell.length_c   1.000
_cell.angle_alpha   90.00
_cell.angle_beta   90.00
_cell.angle_gamma   90.00
#
_symmetry.space_group_name_H-M   'P 1'
#
loop_
_entity.id
_entity.type
_entity.pdbx_description
1 polymer ?
#
loop_
_entity_poly.entity_id
_entity_poly.type
_entity_poly.pdbx_seq_one_letter_code
_entity_poly.pdbx_strand_id
1 'polypeptide(L)'
;MTSPAPGRPLRADAQRNRAKVLAAAEEVFADLGTSASTEEVARRAGVGIGTVFRHFPTKESLLEAVLVTLVERLAGEAEELRAADDAGAAFFGFFSRVVAQAAAKQAVTEALAEAGVDARGVTGRAGPGLKDAIGALLVRAQRAGAVRSDVEAGEVMALLAGMSYAAGHAGVGSDVLRIAFDGLRPR
;
A
#
# COMPACT_ATOMS: atom_id res chain seq x y z
N MET A 1 20.94 39.83 27.79
CA MET A 1 19.73 38.97 27.67
C MET A 1 19.59 38.58 26.21
N THR A 2 19.95 37.36 25.86
CA THR A 2 19.82 36.86 24.48
C THR A 2 19.20 35.47 24.57
N SER A 3 17.92 35.37 24.23
CA SER A 3 17.16 34.11 24.19
C SER A 3 17.69 33.20 23.07
N PRO A 4 17.80 31.88 23.27
CA PRO A 4 17.96 30.94 22.17
C PRO A 4 16.62 30.73 21.46
N ALA A 5 16.67 30.67 20.12
CA ALA A 5 15.54 30.46 19.22
C ALA A 5 14.82 29.10 19.48
N PRO A 6 13.51 28.98 19.17
CA PRO A 6 12.74 27.78 19.47
C PRO A 6 13.21 26.61 18.60
N GLY A 7 13.66 25.54 19.24
CA GLY A 7 14.08 24.33 18.56
C GLY A 7 12.97 23.77 17.67
N ARG A 8 13.25 23.62 16.38
CA ARG A 8 12.46 22.76 15.49
C ARG A 8 12.37 21.40 16.19
N PRO A 9 11.18 20.88 16.54
CA PRO A 9 11.11 19.85 17.56
C PRO A 9 11.65 18.54 16.98
N LEU A 10 12.68 17.97 17.62
CA LEU A 10 13.36 16.71 17.25
C LEU A 10 12.42 15.56 16.84
N ARG A 11 11.18 15.55 17.37
CA ARG A 11 10.12 14.60 17.03
C ARG A 11 9.62 14.75 15.57
N ALA A 12 9.49 15.98 15.09
CA ALA A 12 9.07 16.25 13.71
C ALA A 12 10.17 15.86 12.70
N ASP A 13 11.45 16.05 13.05
CA ASP A 13 12.58 15.57 12.24
C ASP A 13 12.64 14.03 12.21
N ALA A 14 12.45 13.38 13.36
CA ALA A 14 12.38 11.92 13.44
C ALA A 14 11.24 11.33 12.59
N GLN A 15 10.05 11.96 12.59
CA GLN A 15 8.93 11.55 11.75
C GLN A 15 9.22 11.76 10.25
N ARG A 16 9.80 12.91 9.87
CA ARG A 16 10.22 13.18 8.49
C ARG A 16 11.25 12.18 8.01
N ASN A 17 12.25 11.86 8.83
CA ASN A 17 13.27 10.87 8.49
C ASN A 17 12.67 9.48 8.34
N ARG A 18 11.77 9.08 9.26
CA ARG A 18 11.04 7.81 9.13
C ARG A 18 10.26 7.74 7.82
N ALA A 19 9.53 8.79 7.45
CA ALA A 19 8.76 8.84 6.21
C ALA A 19 9.67 8.75 4.96
N LYS A 20 10.80 9.46 4.95
CA LYS A 20 11.79 9.38 3.87
C LYS A 20 12.37 7.96 3.72
N VAL A 21 12.68 7.31 4.83
CA VAL A 21 13.20 5.94 4.83
C VAL A 21 12.17 4.96 4.28
N LEU A 22 10.90 5.09 4.67
CA LEU A 22 9.82 4.23 4.16
C LEU A 22 9.57 4.42 2.67
N ALA A 23 9.53 5.67 2.20
CA ALA A 23 9.38 5.97 0.77
C ALA A 23 10.55 5.43 -0.05
N ALA A 24 11.79 5.67 0.40
CA ALA A 24 12.97 5.13 -0.25
C ALA A 24 13.00 3.60 -0.23
N ALA A 25 12.57 2.97 0.88
CA ALA A 25 12.49 1.53 0.98
C ALA A 25 11.51 0.95 -0.04
N GLU A 26 10.31 1.53 -0.17
CA GLU A 26 9.33 1.12 -1.19
C GLU A 26 9.95 1.10 -2.60
N GLU A 27 10.66 2.16 -2.98
CA GLU A 27 11.34 2.26 -4.29
C GLU A 27 12.48 1.24 -4.43
N VAL A 28 13.34 1.11 -3.41
CA VAL A 28 14.50 0.20 -3.45
C VAL A 28 14.05 -1.25 -3.57
N PHE A 29 13.03 -1.66 -2.80
CA PHE A 29 12.50 -3.01 -2.86
C PHE A 29 11.76 -3.26 -4.18
N ALA A 30 11.04 -2.26 -4.72
CA ALA A 30 10.41 -2.38 -6.03
C ALA A 30 11.43 -2.56 -7.17
N ASP A 31 12.57 -1.86 -7.12
CA ASP A 31 13.59 -1.92 -8.18
C ASP A 31 14.51 -3.13 -8.08
N LEU A 32 14.93 -3.48 -6.85
CA LEU A 32 16.00 -4.46 -6.61
C LEU A 32 15.49 -5.78 -6.04
N GLY A 33 14.21 -5.86 -5.68
CA GLY A 33 13.61 -7.05 -5.06
C GLY A 33 14.40 -7.52 -3.85
N THR A 34 14.74 -8.80 -3.84
CA THR A 34 15.48 -9.46 -2.76
C THR A 34 16.93 -8.97 -2.63
N SER A 35 17.50 -8.38 -3.69
CA SER A 35 18.85 -7.79 -3.70
C SER A 35 18.91 -6.44 -2.98
N ALA A 36 17.77 -5.88 -2.55
CA ALA A 36 17.71 -4.65 -1.78
C ALA A 36 18.44 -4.74 -0.43
N SER A 37 19.17 -3.68 -0.08
CA SER A 37 19.89 -3.53 1.18
C SER A 37 19.45 -2.29 1.96
N THR A 38 19.59 -2.33 3.29
CA THR A 38 19.32 -1.19 4.17
C THR A 38 20.25 0.00 3.91
N GLU A 39 21.45 -0.26 3.40
CA GLU A 39 22.44 0.72 2.98
C GLU A 39 21.97 1.48 1.74
N GLU A 40 21.41 0.78 0.76
CA GLU A 40 20.83 1.39 -0.43
C GLU A 40 19.59 2.23 -0.07
N VAL A 41 18.75 1.76 0.84
CA VAL A 41 17.63 2.54 1.40
C VAL A 41 18.14 3.82 2.07
N ALA A 42 19.16 3.74 2.92
CA ALA A 42 19.74 4.90 3.58
C ALA A 42 20.28 5.92 2.55
N ARG A 43 20.98 5.42 1.53
CA ARG A 43 21.52 6.22 0.43
C ARG A 43 20.43 6.96 -0.34
N ARG A 44 19.37 6.26 -0.76
CA ARG A 44 18.24 6.89 -1.48
C ARG A 44 17.43 7.85 -0.61
N ALA A 45 17.24 7.52 0.67
CA ALA A 45 16.55 8.40 1.62
C ALA A 45 17.37 9.66 1.99
N GLY A 46 18.66 9.70 1.67
CA GLY A 46 19.57 10.77 2.05
C GLY A 46 19.78 10.86 3.57
N VAL A 47 19.79 9.71 4.27
CA VAL A 47 20.00 9.62 5.71
C VAL A 47 21.17 8.68 6.04
N GLY A 48 21.77 8.83 7.22
CA GLY A 48 22.80 7.90 7.68
C GLY A 48 22.21 6.53 8.02
N ILE A 49 22.97 5.46 7.77
CA ILE A 49 22.55 4.06 8.06
C ILE A 49 22.15 3.85 9.54
N GLY A 50 22.84 4.52 10.47
CA GLY A 50 22.47 4.50 11.89
C GLY A 50 21.09 5.11 12.17
N THR A 51 20.61 6.04 11.34
CA THR A 51 19.24 6.58 11.42
C THR A 51 18.22 5.53 11.01
N VAL A 52 18.51 4.74 9.97
CA VAL A 52 17.65 3.63 9.55
C VAL A 52 17.52 2.61 10.67
N PHE A 53 18.65 2.09 11.19
CA PHE A 53 18.64 1.08 12.26
C PHE A 53 18.04 1.58 13.57
N ARG A 54 18.12 2.90 13.85
CA ARG A 54 17.43 3.50 15.00
C ARG A 54 15.90 3.45 14.88
N HIS A 55 15.37 3.52 13.67
CA HIS A 55 13.92 3.44 13.41
C HIS A 55 13.43 2.02 13.11
N PHE A 56 14.31 1.20 12.55
CA PHE A 56 14.03 -0.14 12.04
C PHE A 56 15.23 -1.04 12.39
N PRO A 57 15.25 -1.65 13.59
CA PRO A 57 16.41 -2.41 14.07
C PRO A 57 16.85 -3.55 13.17
N THR A 58 15.94 -4.09 12.33
CA THR A 58 16.22 -5.16 11.38
C THR A 58 15.60 -4.87 10.00
N LYS A 59 16.08 -5.56 8.96
CA LYS A 59 15.52 -5.48 7.60
C LYS A 59 14.04 -5.90 7.59
N GLU A 60 13.68 -6.89 8.39
CA GLU A 60 12.30 -7.35 8.55
C GLU A 60 11.44 -6.26 9.16
N SER A 61 11.90 -5.57 10.21
CA SER A 61 11.15 -4.46 10.81
C SER A 61 10.94 -3.28 9.86
N LEU A 62 11.87 -3.06 8.92
CA LEU A 62 11.71 -2.09 7.84
C LEU A 62 10.65 -2.57 6.83
N LEU A 63 10.75 -3.82 6.37
CA LEU A 63 9.80 -4.42 5.43
C LEU A 63 8.37 -4.46 5.99
N GLU A 64 8.20 -4.85 7.26
CA GLU A 64 6.90 -4.84 7.93
C GLU A 64 6.32 -3.42 7.94
N ALA A 65 7.13 -2.42 8.27
CA ALA A 65 6.68 -1.03 8.31
C ALA A 65 6.35 -0.49 6.93
N VAL A 66 7.11 -0.85 5.89
CA VAL A 66 6.78 -0.51 4.50
C VAL A 66 5.42 -1.10 4.12
N LEU A 67 5.19 -2.38 4.41
CA LEU A 67 3.92 -3.04 4.10
C LEU A 67 2.73 -2.42 4.85
N VAL A 68 2.90 -2.09 6.13
CA VAL A 68 1.87 -1.38 6.91
C VAL A 68 1.57 0.00 6.30
N THR A 69 2.60 0.78 5.98
CA THR A 69 2.43 2.11 5.36
C THR A 69 1.77 2.03 3.99
N LEU A 70 2.05 1.00 3.20
CA LEU A 70 1.35 0.74 1.93
C LEU A 70 -0.15 0.50 2.15
N VAL A 71 -0.52 -0.34 3.12
CA VAL A 71 -1.93 -0.60 3.44
C VAL A 71 -2.62 0.65 3.98
N GLU A 72 -1.97 1.42 4.86
CA GLU A 72 -2.50 2.67 5.40
C GLU A 72 -2.71 3.72 4.29
N ARG A 73 -1.77 3.83 3.34
CA ARG A 73 -1.89 4.72 2.20
C ARG A 73 -3.08 4.36 1.32
N LEU A 74 -3.26 3.07 1.00
CA LEU A 74 -4.41 2.60 0.23
C LEU A 74 -5.74 2.85 0.95
N ALA A 75 -5.77 2.66 2.27
CA ALA A 75 -6.95 2.96 3.07
C ALA A 75 -7.29 4.46 3.03
N GLY A 76 -6.28 5.33 3.15
CA GLY A 76 -6.46 6.78 3.02
C GLY A 76 -6.96 7.19 1.63
N GLU A 77 -6.35 6.66 0.57
CA GLU A 77 -6.79 6.89 -0.82
C GLU A 77 -8.25 6.45 -1.04
N ALA A 78 -8.65 5.30 -0.49
CA ALA A 78 -10.04 4.83 -0.58
C ALA A 78 -11.02 5.73 0.20
N GLU A 79 -10.62 6.23 1.37
CA GLU A 79 -11.43 7.15 2.17
C GLU A 79 -11.62 8.49 1.46
N GLU A 80 -10.59 9.05 0.84
CA GLU A 80 -10.69 10.28 0.03
C GLU A 80 -11.69 10.12 -1.12
N LEU A 81 -11.70 8.95 -1.76
CA LEU A 81 -12.60 8.63 -2.86
C LEU A 81 -14.07 8.46 -2.43
N ARG A 82 -14.37 8.40 -1.13
CA ARG A 82 -15.76 8.34 -0.66
C ARG A 82 -16.56 9.59 -0.98
N ALA A 83 -15.89 10.73 -1.14
CA ALA A 83 -16.53 11.98 -1.50
C ALA A 83 -16.66 12.18 -3.02
N ALA A 84 -16.18 11.25 -3.85
CA ALA A 84 -16.24 11.38 -5.30
C ALA A 84 -17.69 11.41 -5.83
N ASP A 85 -17.94 12.29 -6.80
CA ASP A 85 -19.24 12.46 -7.44
C ASP A 85 -19.67 11.19 -8.21
N ASP A 86 -18.75 10.60 -8.98
CA ASP A 86 -18.96 9.32 -9.65
C ASP A 86 -18.41 8.16 -8.80
N ALA A 87 -19.32 7.53 -8.06
CA ALA A 87 -18.99 6.39 -7.20
C ALA A 87 -18.50 5.16 -8.00
N GLY A 88 -18.98 4.96 -9.23
CA GLY A 88 -18.57 3.85 -10.08
C GLY A 88 -17.14 4.03 -10.57
N ALA A 89 -16.85 5.21 -11.13
CA ALA A 89 -15.50 5.57 -11.56
C ALA A 89 -14.50 5.56 -10.38
N ALA A 90 -14.92 6.01 -9.20
CA ALA A 90 -14.10 5.95 -7.99
C ALA A 90 -13.74 4.51 -7.60
N PHE A 91 -14.72 3.60 -7.59
CA PHE A 91 -14.49 2.19 -7.25
C PHE A 91 -13.56 1.49 -8.24
N PHE A 92 -13.88 1.52 -9.55
CA PHE A 92 -13.06 0.86 -10.58
C PHE A 92 -11.69 1.51 -10.76
N GLY A 93 -11.61 2.83 -10.58
CA GLY A 93 -10.36 3.59 -10.60
C GLY A 93 -9.45 3.22 -9.45
N PHE A 94 -10.00 3.13 -8.22
CA PHE A 94 -9.26 2.67 -7.05
C PHE A 94 -8.74 1.24 -7.23
N PHE A 95 -9.60 0.33 -7.69
CA PHE A 95 -9.22 -1.06 -7.95
C PHE A 95 -8.05 -1.14 -8.94
N SER A 96 -8.15 -0.43 -10.08
CA SER A 96 -7.09 -0.38 -11.09
C SER A 96 -5.77 0.13 -10.53
N ARG A 97 -5.80 1.18 -9.70
CA ARG A 97 -4.60 1.74 -9.07
C ARG A 97 -3.92 0.77 -8.12
N VAL A 98 -4.71 0.05 -7.31
CA VAL A 98 -4.16 -0.95 -6.38
C VAL A 98 -3.42 -2.06 -7.16
N VAL A 99 -4.02 -2.54 -8.25
CA VAL A 99 -3.43 -3.57 -9.12
C VAL A 99 -2.20 -3.05 -9.87
N ALA A 100 -2.22 -1.81 -10.36
CA ALA A 100 -1.06 -1.20 -11.01
C ALA A 100 0.15 -1.06 -10.06
N GLN A 101 -0.11 -0.84 -8.78
CA GLN A 101 0.93 -0.79 -7.73
C GLN A 101 1.35 -2.19 -7.22
N ALA A 102 0.80 -3.28 -7.77
CA ALA A 102 1.02 -4.61 -7.23
C ALA A 102 2.45 -5.11 -7.37
N ALA A 103 3.17 -4.73 -8.43
CA ALA A 103 4.56 -5.14 -8.64
C ALA A 103 5.47 -4.68 -7.48
N ALA A 104 5.35 -3.43 -7.04
CA ALA A 104 6.09 -2.90 -5.89
C ALA A 104 5.72 -3.63 -4.58
N LYS A 105 4.43 -3.93 -4.38
CA LYS A 105 3.93 -4.65 -3.21
C LYS A 105 4.40 -6.10 -3.16
N GLN A 106 4.49 -6.74 -4.33
CA GLN A 106 4.96 -8.13 -4.44
C GLN A 106 6.40 -8.24 -3.97
N ALA A 107 7.30 -7.37 -4.44
CA ALA A 107 8.70 -7.45 -4.06
C ALA A 107 8.91 -7.35 -2.53
N VAL A 108 8.13 -6.49 -1.85
CA VAL A 108 8.12 -6.40 -0.38
C VAL A 108 7.56 -7.66 0.26
N THR A 109 6.49 -8.23 -0.30
CA THR A 109 5.84 -9.46 0.20
C THR A 109 6.76 -10.67 0.05
N GLU A 110 7.49 -10.78 -1.06
CA GLU A 110 8.49 -11.83 -1.29
C GLU A 110 9.67 -11.71 -0.33
N ALA A 111 10.20 -10.50 -0.15
CA ALA A 111 11.28 -10.26 0.81
C ALA A 111 10.87 -10.61 2.25
N LEU A 112 9.62 -10.37 2.63
CA LEU A 112 9.06 -10.82 3.92
C LEU A 112 8.96 -12.35 4.00
N ALA A 113 8.47 -12.99 2.94
CA ALA A 113 8.33 -14.44 2.88
C ALA A 113 9.70 -15.16 2.98
N GLU A 114 10.73 -14.66 2.30
CA GLU A 114 12.11 -15.17 2.41
C GLU A 114 12.67 -15.02 3.84
N ALA A 115 12.28 -13.95 4.54
CA ALA A 115 12.62 -13.74 5.94
C ALA A 115 11.75 -14.55 6.92
N GLY A 116 10.83 -15.39 6.43
CA GLY A 116 9.93 -16.20 7.26
C GLY A 116 8.81 -15.39 7.92
N VAL A 117 8.53 -14.18 7.44
CA VAL A 117 7.48 -13.30 7.96
C VAL A 117 6.21 -13.43 7.13
N ASP A 118 5.11 -13.77 7.79
CA ASP A 118 3.79 -13.80 7.14
C ASP A 118 3.25 -12.39 6.88
N ALA A 119 3.23 -11.99 5.61
CA ALA A 119 2.66 -10.73 5.16
C ALA A 119 1.17 -10.56 5.52
N ARG A 120 0.39 -11.65 5.63
CA ARG A 120 -1.01 -11.57 6.08
C ARG A 120 -1.10 -11.16 7.54
N GLY A 121 -0.25 -11.74 8.40
CA GLY A 121 -0.10 -11.32 9.78
C GLY A 121 0.39 -9.88 9.95
N VAL A 122 1.18 -9.34 9.00
CA VAL A 122 1.62 -7.94 9.00
C VAL A 122 0.48 -7.00 8.57
N THR A 123 -0.18 -7.32 7.46
CA THR A 123 -1.31 -6.51 6.95
C THR A 123 -2.52 -6.54 7.87
N GLY A 124 -2.73 -7.62 8.63
CA GLY A 124 -3.75 -7.67 9.68
C GLY A 124 -3.41 -6.85 10.93
N ARG A 125 -2.14 -6.45 11.11
CA ARG A 125 -1.68 -5.51 12.16
C ARG A 125 -1.82 -4.06 11.72
N ALA A 126 -1.78 -3.76 10.42
CA ALA A 126 -2.33 -2.51 9.91
C ALA A 126 -3.83 -2.54 10.27
N GLY A 127 -4.35 -1.51 10.95
CA GLY A 127 -5.66 -1.54 11.60
C GLY A 127 -6.85 -1.85 10.67
N PRO A 128 -8.11 -1.68 11.11
CA PRO A 128 -9.30 -2.00 10.30
C PRO A 128 -9.50 -1.16 8.99
N GLY A 129 -8.45 -0.56 8.43
CA GLY A 129 -8.55 0.54 7.47
C GLY A 129 -8.83 0.17 6.00
N LEU A 130 -8.31 -0.93 5.46
CA LEU A 130 -8.41 -1.15 4.00
C LEU A 130 -9.68 -1.88 3.57
N LYS A 131 -10.04 -2.97 4.26
CA LYS A 131 -11.25 -3.75 3.94
C LYS A 131 -12.51 -2.90 4.10
N ASP A 132 -12.59 -2.12 5.18
CA ASP A 132 -13.75 -1.29 5.46
C ASP A 132 -13.86 -0.12 4.46
N ALA A 133 -12.74 0.51 4.10
CA ALA A 133 -12.72 1.56 3.08
C ALA A 133 -13.14 1.03 1.69
N ILE A 134 -12.65 -0.14 1.30
CA ILE A 134 -13.09 -0.82 0.06
C ILE A 134 -14.57 -1.18 0.13
N GLY A 135 -15.04 -1.67 1.28
CA GLY A 135 -16.46 -1.94 1.51
C GLY A 135 -17.33 -0.69 1.35
N ALA A 136 -16.87 0.46 1.85
CA ALA A 136 -17.58 1.73 1.70
C ALA A 136 -17.66 2.19 0.24
N LEU A 137 -16.58 2.05 -0.54
CA LEU A 137 -16.59 2.35 -1.98
C LEU A 137 -17.51 1.39 -2.75
N LEU A 138 -17.47 0.10 -2.42
CA LEU A 138 -18.34 -0.92 -3.02
C LEU A 138 -19.82 -0.57 -2.80
N VAL A 139 -20.22 -0.29 -1.56
CA VAL A 139 -21.61 0.06 -1.22
C VAL A 139 -22.06 1.32 -1.97
N ARG A 140 -21.19 2.32 -2.12
CA ARG A 140 -21.52 3.53 -2.90
C ARG A 140 -21.69 3.20 -4.38
N ALA A 141 -20.79 2.43 -4.97
CA ALA A 141 -20.86 2.03 -6.38
C ALA A 141 -22.11 1.17 -6.66
N GLN A 142 -22.50 0.31 -5.72
CA GLN A 142 -23.75 -0.45 -5.77
C GLN A 142 -24.98 0.45 -5.72
N ARG A 143 -25.02 1.42 -4.81
CA ARG A 143 -26.12 2.41 -4.72
C ARG A 143 -26.24 3.29 -5.96
N ALA A 144 -25.12 3.58 -6.63
CA ALA A 144 -25.08 4.30 -7.90
C ALA A 144 -25.45 3.42 -9.11
N GLY A 145 -25.70 2.12 -8.92
CA GLY A 145 -25.98 1.19 -10.00
C GLY A 145 -24.79 0.92 -10.92
N ALA A 146 -23.56 1.17 -10.45
CA ALA A 146 -22.34 0.91 -11.22
C ALA A 146 -21.76 -0.48 -10.98
N VAL A 147 -22.12 -1.12 -9.86
CA VAL A 147 -21.68 -2.46 -9.45
C VAL A 147 -22.89 -3.28 -9.02
N ARG A 148 -22.90 -4.58 -9.35
CA ARG A 148 -23.96 -5.53 -8.95
C ARG A 148 -24.05 -5.66 -7.42
N SER A 149 -25.27 -5.84 -6.90
CA SER A 149 -25.58 -5.78 -5.46
C SER A 149 -25.30 -7.05 -4.68
N ASP A 150 -25.01 -8.16 -5.37
CA ASP A 150 -24.79 -9.49 -4.78
C ASP A 150 -23.30 -9.83 -4.58
N VAL A 151 -22.43 -8.82 -4.70
CA VAL A 151 -20.99 -8.95 -4.42
C VAL A 151 -20.68 -8.34 -3.05
N GLU A 152 -19.91 -9.06 -2.25
CA GLU A 152 -19.48 -8.64 -0.92
C GLU A 152 -18.04 -8.11 -0.89
N ALA A 153 -17.72 -7.27 0.10
CA ALA A 153 -16.38 -6.70 0.26
C ALA A 153 -15.28 -7.77 0.40
N GLY A 154 -15.59 -8.93 0.98
CA GLY A 154 -14.65 -10.05 1.09
C GLY A 154 -14.27 -10.63 -0.28
N GLU A 155 -15.23 -10.75 -1.19
CA GLU A 155 -15.02 -11.25 -2.55
C GLU A 155 -14.24 -10.24 -3.39
N VAL A 156 -14.56 -8.94 -3.24
CA VAL A 156 -13.77 -7.86 -3.86
C VAL A 156 -12.33 -7.88 -3.38
N MET A 157 -12.10 -8.06 -2.07
CA MET A 157 -10.74 -8.18 -1.52
C MET A 157 -10.00 -9.39 -2.05
N ALA A 158 -10.66 -10.54 -2.16
CA ALA A 158 -10.07 -11.76 -2.71
C ALA A 158 -9.70 -11.57 -4.20
N LEU A 159 -10.60 -10.98 -4.98
CA LEU A 159 -10.39 -10.65 -6.38
C LEU A 159 -9.23 -9.65 -6.57
N LEU A 160 -9.16 -8.64 -5.70
CA LEU A 160 -8.10 -7.64 -5.68
C LEU A 160 -6.74 -8.26 -5.37
N ALA A 161 -6.69 -9.14 -4.36
CA ALA A 161 -5.48 -9.88 -3.99
C ALA A 161 -5.01 -10.80 -5.13
N GLY A 162 -5.93 -11.56 -5.73
CA GLY A 162 -5.63 -12.45 -6.86
C GLY A 162 -5.11 -11.71 -8.08
N MET A 163 -5.75 -10.60 -8.46
CA MET A 163 -5.30 -9.80 -9.59
C MET A 163 -3.98 -9.07 -9.31
N SER A 164 -3.77 -8.59 -8.07
CA SER A 164 -2.49 -7.99 -7.68
C SER A 164 -1.36 -9.01 -7.76
N TYR A 165 -1.59 -10.23 -7.25
CA TYR A 165 -0.64 -11.33 -7.36
C TYR A 165 -0.30 -11.63 -8.83
N ALA A 166 -1.33 -11.77 -9.68
CA ALA A 166 -1.14 -12.08 -11.08
C ALA A 166 -0.43 -10.93 -11.84
N ALA A 167 -0.78 -9.67 -11.56
CA ALA A 167 -0.13 -8.50 -12.17
C ALA A 167 1.37 -8.42 -11.83
N GLY A 168 1.75 -8.75 -10.59
CA GLY A 168 3.16 -8.80 -10.19
C GLY A 168 3.94 -9.96 -10.83
N HIS A 169 3.36 -11.16 -10.91
CA HIS A 169 4.09 -12.36 -11.32
C HIS A 169 4.04 -12.64 -12.84
N ALA A 170 2.93 -12.32 -13.49
CA ALA A 170 2.66 -12.74 -14.86
C ALA A 170 2.53 -11.57 -15.84
N GLY A 171 2.72 -10.32 -15.39
CA GLY A 171 2.59 -9.13 -16.23
C GLY A 171 1.20 -9.03 -16.86
N VAL A 172 0.16 -9.24 -16.05
CA VAL A 172 -1.23 -9.28 -16.52
C VAL A 172 -1.60 -7.96 -17.22
N GLY A 173 -1.97 -8.06 -18.49
CA GLY A 173 -2.40 -6.92 -19.31
C GLY A 173 -3.76 -6.34 -18.89
N SER A 174 -4.05 -5.14 -19.39
CA SER A 174 -5.31 -4.40 -19.16
C SER A 174 -6.59 -5.21 -19.43
N ASP A 175 -6.51 -6.27 -20.25
CA ASP A 175 -7.65 -7.08 -20.65
C ASP A 175 -8.24 -7.92 -19.51
N VAL A 176 -7.44 -8.39 -18.56
CA VAL A 176 -7.95 -9.18 -17.42
C VAL A 176 -8.69 -8.30 -16.43
N LEU A 177 -8.20 -7.07 -16.20
CA LEU A 177 -8.92 -6.07 -15.40
C LEU A 177 -10.27 -5.74 -16.02
N ARG A 178 -10.32 -5.58 -17.35
CA ARG A 178 -11.58 -5.34 -18.06
C ARG A 178 -12.56 -6.50 -17.90
N ILE A 179 -12.11 -7.75 -18.09
CA ILE A 179 -12.95 -8.94 -17.90
C ILE A 179 -13.51 -9.01 -16.47
N ALA A 180 -12.66 -8.75 -15.47
CA ALA A 180 -13.09 -8.74 -14.08
C ALA A 180 -14.13 -7.63 -13.82
N PHE A 181 -13.91 -6.43 -14.37
CA PHE A 181 -14.83 -5.31 -14.18
C PHE A 181 -16.16 -5.52 -14.89
N ASP A 182 -16.16 -6.11 -16.10
CA ASP A 182 -17.38 -6.48 -16.80
C ASP A 182 -18.21 -7.47 -15.97
N GLY A 183 -17.58 -8.39 -15.23
CA GLY A 183 -18.25 -9.32 -14.31
C GLY A 183 -18.83 -8.68 -13.03
N LEU A 184 -18.34 -7.49 -12.65
CA LEU A 184 -18.81 -6.72 -11.50
C LEU A 184 -19.92 -5.72 -11.85
N ARG A 185 -20.07 -5.36 -13.13
CA ARG A 185 -21.13 -4.46 -13.58
C ARG A 185 -22.51 -5.11 -13.40
N PRO A 186 -23.58 -4.30 -13.21
CA PRO A 186 -24.94 -4.82 -13.22
C PRO A 186 -25.24 -5.52 -14.54
N ARG A 187 -26.07 -6.57 -14.46
CA ARG A 187 -26.57 -7.29 -15.64
C ARG A 187 -27.72 -6.55 -16.28
#